data_AF-A0A9P6KD83-F1
#
_entry.id   AF-A0A9P6KD83-F1
#
_cell.length_a   1.000
_cell.length_b   1.000
_cell.length_c   1.000
_cell.angle_alpha   90.00
_cell.angle_beta   90.00
_cell.angle_gamma   90.00
#
_symmetry.space_group_name_H-M   'P 1'
#
loop_
_entity.id
_entity.type
_entity.pdbx_description
1 polymer ?
#
loop_
_entity_poly.entity_id
_entity_poly.type
_entity_poly.pdbx_seq_one_letter_code
_entity_poly.pdbx_strand_id
1 'polypeptide(L)'
;MKTRGLCFPILVTMALSLVNADRPKASSDNMRGIAPSMAKQYTPDNAGNWKCLDGSKTIAFSAINDDYCDCPDGSDEPGMY
;
A
#
# COMPACT_ATOMS: atom_id res chain seq x y z
N MET A 1 1.42 8.86 -12.78
CA MET A 1 -0.01 8.58 -13.07
C MET A 1 -0.50 7.66 -11.98
N LYS A 2 -1.63 7.96 -11.31
CA LYS A 2 -2.21 7.11 -10.27
C LYS A 2 -2.98 5.99 -10.97
N THR A 3 -2.55 4.73 -10.86
CA THR A 3 -3.20 3.58 -11.51
C THR A 3 -3.95 2.75 -10.50
N ARG A 4 -5.17 2.30 -10.84
CA ARG A 4 -5.94 1.37 -10.01
C ARG A 4 -5.36 -0.04 -10.18
N GLY A 5 -5.01 -0.69 -9.07
CA GLY A 5 -4.52 -2.08 -9.04
C GLY A 5 -3.03 -2.28 -9.36
N LEU A 6 -2.54 -3.48 -8.98
CA LEU A 6 -1.18 -4.06 -9.11
C LEU A 6 -0.06 -3.06 -9.42
N CYS A 7 0.72 -2.68 -8.40
CA CYS A 7 1.87 -1.78 -8.52
C CYS A 7 3.09 -2.40 -9.19
N PHE A 8 2.84 -3.42 -10.01
CA PHE A 8 3.81 -4.07 -10.87
C PHE A 8 3.41 -3.84 -12.32
N PRO A 9 4.38 -3.71 -13.24
CA PRO A 9 4.09 -3.82 -14.67
C PRO A 9 3.49 -5.21 -14.93
N ILE A 10 2.16 -5.27 -15.08
CA ILE A 10 1.41 -6.51 -15.22
C ILE A 10 1.85 -7.25 -16.50
N LEU A 11 2.44 -8.43 -16.30
CA LEU A 11 2.21 -9.59 -17.16
C LEU A 11 1.61 -10.70 -16.29
N VAL A 12 0.45 -10.42 -15.66
CA VAL A 12 -0.34 -11.41 -14.93
C VAL A 12 -1.81 -11.25 -15.31
N THR A 13 -2.32 -12.30 -15.94
CA THR A 13 -3.65 -12.43 -16.50
C THR A 13 -4.76 -12.41 -15.45
N MET A 14 -5.88 -11.82 -15.85
CA MET A 14 -7.16 -11.66 -15.16
C MET A 14 -7.71 -12.98 -14.58
N ALA A 15 -8.01 -13.00 -13.28
CA ALA A 15 -8.98 -13.91 -12.69
C ALA A 15 -9.80 -13.14 -11.64
N LEU A 16 -11.04 -12.80 -12.01
CA LEU A 16 -11.99 -12.07 -11.19
C LEU A 16 -12.74 -13.06 -10.29
N SER A 17 -12.44 -13.08 -8.99
CA SER A 17 -13.22 -13.85 -8.01
C SER A 17 -13.91 -12.90 -7.04
N LEU A 18 -15.24 -13.01 -6.95
CA LEU A 18 -16.09 -12.27 -6.03
C LEU A 18 -15.86 -12.78 -4.60
N VAL A 19 -15.32 -11.95 -3.70
CA VAL A 19 -15.26 -12.24 -2.25
C VAL A 19 -16.02 -11.17 -1.47
N ASN A 20 -17.02 -11.60 -0.69
CA ASN A 20 -17.60 -10.80 0.38
C ASN A 20 -16.66 -10.86 1.59
N ALA A 21 -16.26 -9.70 2.13
CA ALA A 21 -15.45 -9.64 3.34
C ALA A 21 -16.18 -8.82 4.43
N ASP A 22 -16.66 -9.51 5.46
CA ASP A 22 -16.99 -8.89 6.75
C ASP A 22 -15.71 -8.27 7.32
N ARG A 23 -15.75 -6.99 7.72
CA ARG A 23 -14.57 -6.24 8.19
C ARG A 23 -14.22 -6.62 9.63
N PRO A 24 -13.06 -7.25 9.93
CA PRO A 24 -12.58 -7.33 11.29
C PRO A 24 -12.02 -5.97 11.74
N LYS A 25 -12.24 -5.67 13.01
CA LYS A 25 -11.79 -4.45 13.69
C LYS A 25 -10.25 -4.43 13.75
N ALA A 26 -9.63 -3.53 12.98
CA ALA A 26 -8.18 -3.39 12.90
C ALA A 26 -7.58 -2.97 14.26
N SER A 27 -6.68 -3.80 14.78
CA SER A 27 -5.79 -3.49 15.89
C SER A 27 -4.52 -2.84 15.31
N SER A 28 -4.17 -1.65 15.80
CA SER A 28 -3.03 -0.87 15.33
C SER A 28 -1.70 -1.46 15.83
N ASP A 29 -1.13 -2.42 15.10
CA ASP A 29 0.34 -2.55 14.95
C ASP A 29 0.73 -3.55 13.84
N ASN A 30 -0.13 -3.73 12.83
CA ASN A 30 0.15 -4.69 11.77
C ASN A 30 -0.51 -4.20 10.47
N MET A 31 0.13 -3.20 9.85
CA MET A 31 -0.24 -2.82 8.49
C MET A 31 -0.05 -4.04 7.58
N ARG A 32 -1.10 -4.40 6.85
CA ARG A 32 -1.11 -5.60 6.01
C ARG A 32 0.04 -5.55 5.01
N GLY A 33 0.69 -6.70 4.80
CA GLY A 33 1.78 -6.85 3.84
C GLY A 33 3.14 -6.32 4.30
N ILE A 34 3.25 -5.80 5.53
CA ILE A 34 4.50 -5.22 6.05
C ILE A 34 5.11 -6.16 7.09
N ALA A 35 6.34 -6.61 6.84
CA ALA A 35 7.10 -7.36 7.83
C ALA A 35 7.35 -6.51 9.09
N PRO A 36 7.36 -7.09 10.31
CA PRO A 36 7.59 -6.31 11.53
C PRO A 36 8.90 -5.50 11.52
N SER A 37 9.93 -5.98 10.82
CA SER A 37 11.20 -5.28 10.64
C SER A 37 11.09 -3.99 9.82
N MET A 38 10.07 -3.87 8.96
CA MET A 38 9.84 -2.74 8.07
C MET A 38 8.81 -1.74 8.61
N ALA A 39 8.05 -2.09 9.66
CA ALA A 39 6.95 -1.26 10.18
C ALA A 39 7.36 0.20 10.46
N LYS A 40 8.59 0.43 10.94
CA LYS A 40 9.11 1.78 11.21
C LYS A 40 9.26 2.64 9.94
N GLN A 41 9.53 2.02 8.79
CA GLN A 41 9.65 2.74 7.52
C GLN A 41 8.30 3.30 7.06
N TYR A 42 7.19 2.78 7.59
CA TYR A 42 5.82 3.18 7.27
C TYR A 42 5.24 4.06 8.38
N THR A 43 5.96 5.11 8.76
CA THR A 43 5.47 6.09 9.75
C THR A 43 5.23 7.42 9.03
N PRO A 44 4.06 8.07 9.20
CA PRO A 44 3.84 9.41 8.64
C PRO A 44 4.72 10.45 9.31
N ASP A 45 4.98 11.54 8.60
CA ASP A 45 5.53 12.76 9.18
C ASP A 45 4.47 13.54 10.00
N ASN A 46 4.87 14.66 10.59
CA ASN A 46 3.98 15.52 11.39
C ASN A 46 2.83 16.14 10.58
N ALA A 47 2.91 16.13 9.24
CA ALA A 47 1.89 16.64 8.35
C ALA A 47 0.98 15.52 7.79
N GLY A 48 1.16 14.27 8.23
CA GLY A 48 0.40 13.12 7.74
C GLY A 48 0.82 12.64 6.35
N ASN A 49 2.02 13.02 5.89
CA ASN A 49 2.58 12.56 4.63
C ASN A 49 3.59 11.44 4.84
N TRP A 50 3.88 10.71 3.77
CA TRP A 50 4.86 9.64 3.77
C TRP A 50 5.62 9.62 2.44
N LYS A 51 6.90 9.30 2.50
CA LYS A 51 7.78 9.24 1.33
C LYS A 51 7.92 7.80 0.87
N CYS A 52 7.71 7.55 -0.42
CA CYS A 52 7.96 6.24 -1.05
C CYS A 52 9.35 5.73 -0.67
N LEU A 53 9.52 4.40 -0.58
CA LEU A 53 10.77 3.81 -0.07
C LEU A 53 11.98 4.12 -0.96
N ASP A 54 11.78 4.26 -2.26
CA ASP A 54 12.79 4.72 -3.22
C ASP A 54 13.09 6.24 -3.18
N GLY A 55 12.30 7.02 -2.42
CA GLY A 55 12.43 8.46 -2.29
C GLY A 55 11.88 9.28 -3.46
N SER A 56 11.22 8.64 -4.44
CA SER A 56 10.77 9.29 -5.69
C SER A 56 9.63 10.30 -5.49
N LYS A 57 8.77 10.09 -4.50
CA LYS A 57 7.57 10.89 -4.28
C LYS A 57 7.15 10.89 -2.80
N THR A 58 6.47 11.96 -2.40
CA THR A 58 5.77 12.05 -1.12
C THR A 58 4.27 12.03 -1.38
N ILE A 59 3.54 11.22 -0.61
CA ILE A 59 2.09 10.99 -0.72
C ILE A 59 1.43 11.21 0.65
N ALA A 60 0.10 11.35 0.69
CA ALA A 60 -0.62 11.30 1.96
C ALA A 60 -0.49 9.88 2.54
N PHE A 61 -0.26 9.74 3.85
CA PHE A 61 -0.16 8.41 4.48
C PHE A 61 -1.44 7.58 4.34
N SER A 62 -2.58 8.24 4.16
CA SER A 62 -3.86 7.59 3.86
C SER A 62 -3.92 6.91 2.49
N ALA A 63 -2.95 7.16 1.61
CA ALA A 63 -2.84 6.51 0.32
C ALA A 63 -2.09 5.17 0.38
N ILE A 64 -1.58 4.76 1.55
CA ILE A 64 -0.99 3.44 1.72
C ILE A 64 -2.10 2.39 1.84
N ASN A 65 -2.03 1.34 1.02
CA ASN A 65 -3.04 0.30 0.89
C ASN A 65 -4.44 0.88 0.58
N ASP A 66 -4.52 1.84 -0.34
CA ASP A 66 -5.76 2.48 -0.82
C ASP A 66 -6.30 1.89 -2.13
N ASP A 67 -5.69 0.80 -2.63
CA ASP A 67 -5.94 0.12 -3.91
C ASP A 67 -5.46 0.91 -5.15
N TYR A 68 -4.61 1.93 -4.96
CA TYR A 68 -3.99 2.67 -6.05
C TYR A 68 -2.48 2.79 -5.90
N CYS A 69 -1.80 2.61 -7.03
CA CYS A 69 -0.37 2.79 -7.09
C CYS A 69 -0.03 4.26 -7.26
N ASP A 70 0.37 4.88 -6.16
CA ASP A 70 0.88 6.22 -6.10
C ASP A 70 2.40 6.29 -6.15
N CYS A 71 3.09 5.30 -5.60
CA CYS A 71 4.54 5.22 -5.65
C CYS A 71 5.02 4.44 -6.89
N PRO A 72 6.01 4.97 -7.64
CA PRO A 72 6.63 4.26 -8.76
C PRO A 72 7.27 2.92 -8.38
N ASP A 73 7.74 2.77 -7.14
CA ASP A 73 8.32 1.54 -6.61
C ASP A 73 7.26 0.57 -6.03
N GLY A 74 5.98 0.95 -6.04
CA GLY A 74 4.86 0.18 -5.50
C GLY A 74 4.88 0.00 -3.99
N SER A 75 5.74 0.73 -3.29
CA SER A 75 5.95 0.55 -1.84
C SER A 75 4.75 0.96 -0.99
N ASP A 76 3.79 1.70 -1.56
CA ASP A 76 2.54 2.13 -0.93
C ASP A 76 1.46 1.03 -0.87
N GLU A 77 1.59 -0.05 -1.65
CA GLU A 77 0.62 -1.17 -1.69
C GLU A 77 1.23 -2.52 -1.26
N PRO A 78 1.85 -2.62 -0.06
CA PRO A 78 2.46 -3.87 0.39
C PRO A 78 1.44 -4.98 0.67
N GLY A 79 0.18 -4.62 0.95
CA GLY A 79 -0.89 -5.55 1.37
C GLY A 79 -1.51 -6.40 0.27
N MET A 80 -1.05 -6.29 -0.98
CA MET A 80 -1.57 -7.06 -2.12
C MET A 80 -0.99 -8.49 -2.23
N TYR A 81 -0.19 -8.95 -1.24
CA TYR A 81 0.39 -10.30 -1.15
C TYR A 81 0.07 -11.00 0.18
#